data_AF-A0A3D3AJH9-F1
#
_entry.id   AF-A0A3D3AJH9-F1
#
_cell.length_a   1.000
_cell.length_b   1.000
_cell.length_c   1.000
_cell.angle_alpha   90.00
_cell.angle_beta   90.00
_cell.angle_gamma   90.00
#
_symmetry.space_group_name_H-M   'P 1'
#
loop_
_entity.id
_entity.type
_entity.pdbx_description
1 polymer ?
#
loop_
_entity_poly.entity_id
_entity_poly.type
_entity_poly.pdbx_seq_one_letter_code
_entity_poly.pdbx_strand_id
1 'polypeptide(L)'
;MKFAVIGSGGREHAITWKLSQSKKVTEIFVFSNNPGMLELGKKAPVNPNDYHKLAEFLISEKIDYTVIGSEDPLVDGLVDFLEEKGIKAFGPKKAAALLEGSKAFAKEVMVSANVPTAAYKEFTKAETAITYLKQKNFYPAVIKADGLCAGKGVFIAGSFEEGEKFIKESLSGGSFGEAGKKIIIEDFLVGEEVSIFAVTDGKSVKYLSSAQDHKKIYEGDKGPNTGGMGTYAPASIISKDILEFLDQKYIQVVLNELKERNIVYKGVLYAGFILTEDGPKVLEFNCRFGDPETQVILPLLETDFAELVASVCDETLENLDIRLSPKKAVCFVAASGGYPGAYEKGKVIHGIKNVQSQIFFAGVEKKGEEYTTSGGRVLNIVAVENSIEEAREKVLFDIQKIGFEGMQYRKDIAMREVSRAEVAVVMGSDSDLPIVAEGLKILQETGIGFKVYFLSAHRVPEVLIPVVQNWEYQGIKVVIAAAGMAAHLPGVIAGHTNLPVIGIPIESKMNGIDALYSIVQMPGGVPVATVTIGKAGAQNAAILALQILALSDSKKREKLKEYKNRQKLAVLEKNKLLQEIGYQEYLSRKKI
;
A
#
# COMPACT_ATOMS: atom_id res chain seq x y z
N MET A 1 -8.69 29.32 -13.47
CA MET A 1 -8.84 28.05 -14.18
C MET A 1 -10.19 27.45 -13.80
N LYS A 2 -11.00 27.08 -14.78
CA LYS A 2 -12.25 26.35 -14.62
C LYS A 2 -12.02 24.86 -14.87
N PHE A 3 -12.52 24.03 -13.97
CA PHE A 3 -12.37 22.59 -14.06
C PHE A 3 -13.73 21.90 -14.24
N ALA A 4 -13.72 20.77 -14.95
CA ALA A 4 -14.80 19.79 -14.96
C ALA A 4 -14.31 18.49 -14.33
N VAL A 5 -15.09 17.86 -13.46
CA VAL A 5 -14.75 16.57 -12.82
C VAL A 5 -15.82 15.54 -13.15
N ILE A 6 -15.44 14.50 -13.88
CA ILE A 6 -16.32 13.42 -14.33
C ILE A 6 -16.20 12.21 -13.41
N GLY A 7 -17.33 11.81 -12.83
CA GLY A 7 -17.47 10.71 -11.86
C GLY A 7 -18.22 11.18 -10.61
N SER A 8 -18.42 10.28 -9.65
CA SER A 8 -19.37 10.50 -8.54
C SER A 8 -18.99 9.88 -7.20
N GLY A 9 -17.87 9.17 -7.13
CA GLY A 9 -17.42 8.42 -5.95
C GLY A 9 -16.62 9.24 -4.95
N GLY A 10 -16.02 8.53 -4.00
CA GLY A 10 -15.17 9.14 -2.97
C GLY A 10 -13.88 9.70 -3.56
N ARG A 11 -13.32 9.02 -4.56
CA ARG A 11 -12.20 9.52 -5.36
C ARG A 11 -12.49 10.87 -6.01
N GLU A 12 -13.62 11.01 -6.70
CA GLU A 12 -13.95 12.27 -7.37
C GLU A 12 -14.28 13.40 -6.39
N HIS A 13 -14.84 13.07 -5.23
CA HIS A 13 -14.97 14.04 -4.14
C HIS A 13 -13.59 14.47 -3.62
N ALA A 14 -12.64 13.56 -3.40
CA ALA A 14 -11.26 13.94 -3.01
C ALA A 14 -10.55 14.79 -4.07
N ILE A 15 -10.74 14.48 -5.36
CA ILE A 15 -10.24 15.30 -6.49
C ILE A 15 -10.83 16.70 -6.45
N THR A 16 -12.16 16.81 -6.32
CA THR A 16 -12.88 18.09 -6.24
C THR A 16 -12.44 18.92 -5.04
N TRP A 17 -12.30 18.27 -3.87
CA TRP A 17 -11.80 18.87 -2.63
C TRP A 17 -10.37 19.39 -2.75
N LYS A 18 -9.51 18.67 -3.49
CA LYS A 18 -8.13 19.12 -3.68
C LYS A 18 -8.06 20.28 -4.68
N LEU A 19 -8.85 20.24 -5.75
CA LEU A 19 -8.97 21.36 -6.70
C LEU A 19 -9.50 22.62 -6.02
N SER A 20 -10.51 22.52 -5.14
CA SER A 20 -11.11 23.68 -4.48
C SER A 20 -10.18 24.42 -3.52
N GLN A 21 -9.04 23.82 -3.15
CA GLN A 21 -8.00 24.46 -2.32
C GLN A 21 -7.07 25.36 -3.14
N SER A 22 -7.01 25.18 -4.46
CA SER A 22 -6.16 25.98 -5.33
C SER A 22 -6.71 27.39 -5.49
N LYS A 23 -5.88 28.41 -5.21
CA LYS A 23 -6.23 29.81 -5.48
C LYS A 23 -6.35 30.11 -6.97
N LYS A 24 -5.85 29.23 -7.85
CA LYS A 24 -5.94 29.37 -9.30
C LYS A 24 -7.25 28.82 -9.86
N VAL A 25 -8.01 28.06 -9.05
CA VAL A 25 -9.31 27.52 -9.46
C VAL A 25 -10.38 28.56 -9.18
N THR A 26 -11.10 28.93 -10.24
CA THR A 26 -12.18 29.92 -10.18
C THR A 26 -13.54 29.25 -10.12
N GLU A 27 -13.68 28.07 -10.69
CA GLU A 27 -14.94 27.33 -10.78
C GLU A 27 -14.68 25.85 -11.02
N ILE A 28 -15.50 24.99 -10.42
CA ILE A 28 -15.48 23.55 -10.65
C ILE A 28 -16.90 23.11 -11.03
N PHE A 29 -17.04 22.41 -12.15
CA PHE A 29 -18.27 21.74 -12.55
C PHE A 29 -18.18 20.25 -12.26
N VAL A 30 -19.25 19.72 -11.67
CA VAL A 30 -19.34 18.30 -11.29
C VAL A 30 -20.56 17.67 -11.95
N PHE A 31 -20.40 16.42 -12.40
CA PHE A 31 -21.42 15.71 -13.18
C PHE A 31 -22.15 14.67 -12.34
N SER A 32 -22.27 14.93 -11.02
CA SER A 32 -22.86 14.00 -10.06
C SER A 32 -23.83 14.70 -9.11
N ASN A 33 -24.65 13.88 -8.43
CA ASN A 33 -25.48 14.32 -7.30
C ASN A 33 -24.79 14.11 -5.95
N ASN A 34 -23.49 13.81 -5.94
CA ASN A 34 -22.75 13.57 -4.71
C ASN A 34 -22.72 14.88 -3.90
N PRO A 35 -23.32 14.93 -2.70
CA PRO A 35 -23.49 16.20 -2.00
C PRO A 35 -22.17 16.85 -1.61
N GLY A 36 -21.13 16.06 -1.33
CA GLY A 36 -19.82 16.60 -0.97
C GLY A 36 -19.13 17.29 -2.16
N MET A 37 -19.34 16.77 -3.37
CA MET A 37 -18.89 17.46 -4.58
C MET A 37 -19.70 18.73 -4.85
N LEU A 38 -21.00 18.72 -4.58
CA LEU A 38 -21.90 19.88 -4.78
C LEU A 38 -21.66 21.01 -3.77
N GLU A 39 -21.09 20.71 -2.61
CA GLU A 39 -20.64 21.74 -1.65
C GLU A 39 -19.41 22.51 -2.15
N LEU A 40 -18.67 21.94 -3.11
CA LEU A 40 -17.38 22.45 -3.61
C LEU A 40 -17.43 22.94 -5.06
N GLY A 41 -18.45 22.54 -5.82
CA GLY A 41 -18.59 22.83 -7.24
C GLY A 41 -20.06 22.91 -7.68
N LYS A 42 -20.27 23.36 -8.92
CA LYS A 42 -21.61 23.51 -9.52
C LYS A 42 -21.99 22.24 -10.27
N LYS A 43 -23.24 21.81 -10.10
CA LYS A 43 -23.78 20.69 -10.88
C LYS A 43 -23.89 21.08 -12.35
N ALA A 44 -23.26 20.31 -13.22
CA ALA A 44 -23.44 20.45 -14.66
C ALA A 44 -24.86 19.97 -15.06
N PRO A 45 -25.57 20.70 -15.94
CA PRO A 45 -26.92 20.35 -16.37
C PRO A 45 -26.96 19.32 -17.52
N VAL A 46 -25.86 18.57 -17.73
CA VAL A 46 -25.71 17.62 -18.84
C VAL A 46 -25.28 16.24 -18.34
N ASN A 47 -25.69 15.20 -19.06
CA ASN A 47 -25.24 13.84 -18.79
C ASN A 47 -23.82 13.64 -19.35
N PRO A 48 -22.82 13.24 -18.54
CA PRO A 48 -21.46 13.05 -19.02
C PRO A 48 -21.30 11.91 -20.05
N ASN A 49 -22.28 11.01 -20.16
CA ASN A 49 -22.28 9.94 -21.17
C ASN A 49 -22.80 10.40 -22.54
N ASP A 50 -23.35 11.61 -22.64
CA ASP A 50 -23.71 12.23 -23.92
C ASP A 50 -22.53 13.12 -24.37
N TYR A 51 -21.55 12.51 -25.04
CA TYR A 51 -20.27 13.17 -25.34
C TYR A 51 -20.44 14.45 -26.16
N HIS A 52 -21.41 14.48 -27.08
CA HIS A 52 -21.69 15.67 -27.87
C HIS A 52 -22.19 16.83 -26.99
N LYS A 53 -23.21 16.60 -26.16
CA LYS A 53 -23.70 17.65 -25.24
C LYS A 53 -22.68 18.02 -24.17
N LEU A 54 -21.87 17.06 -23.74
CA LEU A 54 -20.76 17.31 -22.84
C LEU A 54 -19.77 18.28 -23.46
N ALA A 55 -19.27 18.02 -24.67
CA ALA A 55 -18.32 18.91 -25.33
C ALA A 55 -18.92 20.31 -25.59
N GLU A 56 -20.18 20.40 -26.04
CA GLU A 56 -20.87 21.68 -26.21
C GLU A 56 -20.89 22.50 -24.92
N PHE A 57 -21.24 21.86 -23.80
CA PHE A 57 -21.26 22.48 -22.47
C PHE A 57 -19.86 22.92 -22.01
N LEU A 58 -18.85 22.06 -22.17
CA LEU A 58 -17.47 22.38 -21.76
C LEU A 58 -16.92 23.58 -22.54
N ILE A 59 -17.22 23.67 -23.85
CA ILE A 59 -16.85 24.81 -24.70
C ILE A 59 -17.60 26.07 -24.28
N SER A 60 -18.92 25.98 -24.07
CA SER A 60 -19.73 27.16 -23.70
C SER A 60 -19.32 27.76 -22.36
N GLU A 61 -19.00 26.91 -21.38
CA GLU A 61 -18.56 27.33 -20.04
C GLU A 61 -17.08 27.73 -19.98
N LYS A 62 -16.34 27.52 -21.08
CA LYS A 62 -14.90 27.76 -21.22
C LYS A 62 -14.11 27.00 -20.16
N ILE A 63 -14.33 25.69 -20.09
CA ILE A 63 -13.60 24.81 -19.18
C ILE A 63 -12.14 24.70 -19.67
N ASP A 64 -11.20 24.94 -18.76
CA ASP A 64 -9.77 24.88 -19.07
C ASP A 64 -9.28 23.42 -19.06
N TYR A 65 -9.71 22.63 -18.06
CA TYR A 65 -9.29 21.24 -17.90
C TYR A 65 -10.43 20.34 -17.40
N THR A 66 -10.56 19.16 -18.00
CA THR A 66 -11.53 18.14 -17.59
C THR A 66 -10.81 16.95 -16.97
N VAL A 67 -11.11 16.60 -15.72
CA VAL A 67 -10.53 15.46 -14.99
C VAL A 67 -11.47 14.27 -15.08
N ILE A 68 -10.97 13.15 -15.62
CA ILE A 68 -11.73 11.90 -15.74
C ILE A 68 -11.38 11.00 -14.55
N GLY A 69 -12.35 10.79 -13.65
CA GLY A 69 -12.12 10.02 -12.43
C GLY A 69 -12.24 8.50 -12.62
N SER A 70 -13.24 8.06 -13.37
CA SER A 70 -13.56 6.63 -13.58
C SER A 70 -12.96 6.05 -14.86
N GLU A 71 -12.85 4.73 -14.88
CA GLU A 71 -12.25 3.93 -15.93
C GLU A 71 -13.12 3.81 -17.20
N ASP A 72 -14.45 3.66 -17.06
CA ASP A 72 -15.33 3.41 -18.23
C ASP A 72 -15.19 4.50 -19.31
N PRO A 73 -15.26 5.82 -18.99
CA PRO A 73 -15.13 6.86 -20.01
C PRO A 73 -13.75 6.90 -20.68
N LEU A 74 -12.69 6.45 -19.99
CA LEU A 74 -11.34 6.37 -20.56
C LEU A 74 -11.27 5.27 -21.62
N VAL A 75 -11.80 4.09 -21.30
CA VAL A 75 -11.83 2.93 -22.21
C VAL A 75 -12.78 3.17 -23.39
N ASP A 76 -13.87 3.92 -23.18
CA ASP A 76 -14.80 4.29 -24.25
C ASP A 76 -14.20 5.33 -25.22
N GLY A 77 -13.18 6.09 -24.79
CA GLY A 77 -12.46 7.07 -25.61
C GLY A 77 -12.95 8.51 -25.45
N LEU A 78 -13.46 8.86 -24.27
CA LEU A 78 -13.87 10.23 -23.98
C LEU A 78 -12.72 11.24 -24.13
N VAL A 79 -11.50 10.87 -23.69
CA VAL A 79 -10.32 11.75 -23.82
C VAL A 79 -10.02 12.04 -25.29
N ASP A 80 -10.02 11.02 -26.14
CA ASP A 80 -9.83 11.15 -27.59
C ASP A 80 -10.87 12.14 -28.18
N PHE A 81 -12.15 11.93 -27.85
CA PHE A 81 -13.25 12.76 -28.33
C PHE A 81 -13.12 14.23 -27.88
N LEU A 82 -12.76 14.47 -26.63
CA LEU A 82 -12.61 15.82 -26.08
C LEU A 82 -11.42 16.56 -26.73
N GLU A 83 -10.28 15.89 -26.88
CA GLU A 83 -9.10 16.49 -27.51
C GLU A 83 -9.33 16.83 -28.99
N GLU A 84 -10.08 16.02 -29.73
CA GLU A 84 -10.51 16.33 -31.10
C GLU A 84 -11.33 17.63 -31.20
N LYS A 85 -11.99 18.02 -30.10
CA LYS A 85 -12.74 19.28 -29.98
C LYS A 85 -11.91 20.42 -29.38
N GLY A 86 -10.61 20.21 -29.14
CA GLY A 86 -9.72 21.19 -28.53
C GLY A 86 -9.92 21.37 -27.02
N ILE A 87 -10.59 20.43 -26.36
CA ILE A 87 -10.81 20.43 -24.90
C ILE A 87 -9.71 19.61 -24.24
N LYS A 88 -9.03 20.18 -23.24
CA LYS A 88 -7.97 19.49 -22.51
C LYS A 88 -8.55 18.53 -21.48
N ALA A 89 -8.10 17.29 -21.49
CA ALA A 89 -8.56 16.25 -20.58
C ALA A 89 -7.38 15.58 -19.85
N PHE A 90 -7.53 15.39 -18.53
CA PHE A 90 -6.61 14.68 -17.67
C PHE A 90 -7.06 13.23 -17.54
N GLY A 91 -6.37 12.37 -18.28
CA GLY A 91 -6.61 10.93 -18.35
C GLY A 91 -6.01 10.38 -19.65
N PRO A 92 -5.75 9.07 -19.73
CA PRO A 92 -5.19 8.47 -20.92
C PRO A 92 -6.24 8.36 -22.04
N LYS A 93 -5.77 8.44 -23.28
CA LYS A 93 -6.55 8.07 -24.46
C LYS A 93 -6.93 6.60 -24.45
N LYS A 94 -7.95 6.24 -25.23
CA LYS A 94 -8.49 4.89 -25.36
C LYS A 94 -7.41 3.82 -25.51
N ALA A 95 -6.47 4.03 -26.42
CA ALA A 95 -5.40 3.05 -26.68
C ALA A 95 -4.52 2.78 -25.44
N ALA A 96 -4.23 3.82 -24.65
CA ALA A 96 -3.49 3.70 -23.40
C ALA A 96 -4.37 3.17 -22.25
N ALA A 97 -5.66 3.54 -22.23
CA ALA A 97 -6.64 3.07 -21.25
C ALA A 97 -6.86 1.55 -21.31
N LEU A 98 -6.56 0.90 -22.44
CA LEU A 98 -6.56 -0.56 -22.57
C LEU A 98 -5.62 -1.26 -21.58
N LEU A 99 -4.63 -0.57 -21.01
CA LEU A 99 -3.77 -1.13 -19.97
C LEU A 99 -4.56 -1.51 -18.69
N GLU A 100 -5.68 -0.82 -18.41
CA GLU A 100 -6.69 -1.24 -17.41
C GLU A 100 -7.84 -2.01 -18.07
N GLY A 101 -8.28 -1.55 -19.23
CA GLY A 101 -9.47 -2.05 -19.94
C GLY A 101 -9.33 -3.49 -20.48
N SER A 102 -8.12 -3.98 -20.73
CA SER A 102 -7.86 -5.36 -21.14
C SER A 102 -6.65 -5.92 -20.38
N LYS A 103 -6.93 -6.93 -19.55
CA LYS A 103 -5.89 -7.65 -18.81
C LYS A 103 -4.98 -8.44 -19.76
N ALA A 104 -5.53 -8.91 -20.88
CA ALA A 104 -4.75 -9.54 -21.94
C ALA A 104 -3.73 -8.55 -22.55
N PHE A 105 -4.19 -7.35 -22.93
CA PHE A 105 -3.30 -6.30 -23.45
C PHE A 105 -2.22 -5.90 -22.43
N ALA A 106 -2.60 -5.70 -21.16
CA ALA A 106 -1.64 -5.38 -20.11
C ALA A 106 -0.55 -6.45 -19.95
N LYS A 107 -0.93 -7.74 -20.01
CA LYS A 107 0.01 -8.85 -19.96
C LYS A 107 0.90 -8.92 -21.20
N GLU A 108 0.35 -8.69 -22.38
CA GLU A 108 1.11 -8.66 -23.63
C GLU A 108 2.19 -7.58 -23.61
N VAL A 109 1.85 -6.37 -23.15
CA VAL A 109 2.79 -5.25 -22.97
C VAL A 109 3.88 -5.64 -21.97
N MET A 110 3.52 -6.17 -20.80
CA MET A 110 4.50 -6.58 -19.79
C MET A 110 5.44 -7.67 -20.30
N VAL A 111 4.94 -8.69 -21.00
CA VAL A 111 5.77 -9.77 -21.55
C VAL A 111 6.70 -9.25 -22.65
N SER A 112 6.20 -8.40 -23.55
CA SER A 112 7.01 -7.81 -24.63
C SER A 112 8.15 -6.94 -24.05
N ALA A 113 7.84 -6.22 -22.98
CA ALA A 113 8.77 -5.38 -22.23
C ALA A 113 9.71 -6.16 -21.28
N ASN A 114 9.57 -7.48 -21.15
CA ASN A 114 10.26 -8.30 -20.13
C ASN A 114 10.05 -7.83 -18.68
N VAL A 115 8.87 -7.28 -18.38
CA VAL A 115 8.49 -6.80 -17.04
C VAL A 115 7.92 -7.98 -16.23
N PRO A 116 8.49 -8.29 -15.04
CA PRO A 116 8.02 -9.41 -14.22
C PRO A 116 6.55 -9.28 -13.82
N THR A 117 5.77 -10.31 -14.14
CA THR A 117 4.35 -10.47 -13.78
C THR A 117 4.04 -11.96 -13.58
N ALA A 118 2.85 -12.31 -13.06
CA ALA A 118 2.42 -13.70 -12.96
C ALA A 118 2.36 -14.35 -14.36
N ALA A 119 2.93 -15.55 -14.50
CA ALA A 119 2.79 -16.34 -15.71
C ALA A 119 1.30 -16.59 -15.99
N TYR A 120 0.91 -16.51 -17.27
CA TYR A 120 -0.49 -16.52 -17.64
C TYR A 120 -0.74 -17.24 -18.96
N LYS A 121 -1.98 -17.65 -19.18
CA LYS A 121 -2.46 -18.12 -20.49
C LYS A 121 -3.89 -17.65 -20.73
N GLU A 122 -4.18 -17.25 -21.97
CA GLU A 122 -5.48 -16.74 -22.40
C GLU A 122 -6.38 -17.84 -22.95
N PHE A 123 -7.68 -17.70 -22.71
CA PHE A 123 -8.69 -18.62 -23.22
C PHE A 123 -9.97 -17.89 -23.62
N THR A 124 -10.54 -18.33 -24.75
CA THR A 124 -11.87 -17.91 -25.24
C THR A 124 -12.89 -19.05 -25.28
N LYS A 125 -12.45 -20.29 -24.98
CA LYS A 125 -13.31 -21.49 -24.95
C LYS A 125 -13.18 -22.20 -23.61
N ALA A 126 -14.32 -22.48 -22.98
CA ALA A 126 -14.36 -23.07 -21.65
C ALA A 126 -13.67 -24.43 -21.60
N GLU A 127 -13.83 -25.27 -22.62
CA GLU A 127 -13.24 -26.61 -22.69
C GLU A 127 -11.71 -26.56 -22.63
N THR A 128 -11.11 -25.62 -23.38
CA THR A 128 -9.66 -25.43 -23.41
C THR A 128 -9.11 -24.86 -22.11
N ALA A 129 -9.84 -23.93 -21.48
CA ALA A 129 -9.49 -23.36 -20.19
C ALA A 129 -9.55 -24.41 -19.07
N ILE A 130 -10.61 -25.21 -19.03
CA ILE A 130 -10.79 -26.29 -18.04
C ILE A 130 -9.70 -27.35 -18.22
N THR A 131 -9.38 -27.71 -19.46
CA THR A 131 -8.29 -28.66 -19.74
C THR A 131 -6.95 -28.14 -19.23
N TYR A 132 -6.64 -26.86 -19.47
CA TYR A 132 -5.42 -26.25 -18.96
C TYR A 132 -5.39 -26.17 -17.42
N LEU A 133 -6.50 -25.79 -16.80
CA LEU A 133 -6.62 -25.75 -15.34
C LEU A 133 -6.38 -27.14 -14.73
N LYS A 134 -6.93 -28.19 -15.36
CA LYS A 134 -6.70 -29.59 -14.96
C LYS A 134 -5.25 -30.03 -15.13
N GLN A 135 -4.58 -29.59 -16.21
CA GLN A 135 -3.17 -29.91 -16.47
C GLN A 135 -2.22 -29.22 -15.51
N LYS A 136 -2.49 -27.96 -15.12
CA LYS A 136 -1.64 -27.25 -14.15
C LYS A 136 -1.63 -27.94 -12.79
N ASN A 137 -2.77 -28.46 -12.35
CA ASN A 137 -2.93 -29.26 -11.12
C ASN A 137 -2.21 -28.68 -9.88
N PHE A 138 -2.15 -27.35 -9.77
CA PHE A 138 -1.74 -26.65 -8.56
C PHE A 138 -2.79 -25.62 -8.20
N TYR A 139 -3.07 -25.54 -6.91
CA TYR A 139 -4.04 -24.61 -6.34
C TYR A 139 -3.39 -23.90 -5.13
N PRO A 140 -3.76 -22.64 -4.86
CA PRO A 140 -4.78 -21.88 -5.58
C PRO A 140 -4.37 -21.43 -6.98
N ALA A 141 -5.34 -21.28 -7.88
CA ALA A 141 -5.16 -20.74 -9.24
C ALA A 141 -5.94 -19.44 -9.39
N VAL A 142 -5.39 -18.45 -10.08
CA VAL A 142 -6.05 -17.15 -10.27
C VAL A 142 -6.70 -17.12 -11.64
N ILE A 143 -8.01 -16.92 -11.69
CA ILE A 143 -8.78 -16.84 -12.93
C ILE A 143 -9.35 -15.43 -13.01
N LYS A 144 -9.00 -14.70 -14.07
CA LYS A 144 -9.48 -13.33 -14.28
C LYS A 144 -10.26 -13.23 -15.58
N ALA A 145 -11.40 -12.55 -15.54
CA ALA A 145 -12.15 -12.18 -16.73
C ALA A 145 -11.49 -10.96 -17.40
N ASP A 146 -11.37 -10.97 -18.73
CA ASP A 146 -10.78 -9.87 -19.50
C ASP A 146 -11.80 -8.76 -19.75
N GLY A 147 -11.46 -7.52 -19.39
CA GLY A 147 -12.40 -6.40 -19.42
C GLY A 147 -12.68 -5.79 -18.04
N LEU A 148 -13.49 -4.74 -18.04
CA LEU A 148 -13.94 -4.03 -16.85
C LEU A 148 -15.04 -4.84 -16.15
N CYS A 149 -14.71 -5.36 -14.97
CA CYS A 149 -15.61 -6.22 -14.17
C CYS A 149 -15.93 -5.61 -12.79
N ALA A 150 -15.74 -4.30 -12.60
CA ALA A 150 -15.93 -3.60 -11.32
C ALA A 150 -15.30 -4.32 -10.11
N GLY A 151 -14.08 -4.85 -10.27
CA GLY A 151 -13.36 -5.60 -9.22
C GLY A 151 -13.87 -7.02 -8.93
N LYS A 152 -14.94 -7.48 -9.61
CA LYS A 152 -15.52 -8.84 -9.44
C LYS A 152 -14.97 -9.88 -10.41
N GLY A 153 -14.18 -9.45 -11.39
CA GLY A 153 -13.63 -10.31 -12.43
C GLY A 153 -12.34 -11.04 -12.04
N VAL A 154 -12.02 -11.17 -10.74
CA VAL A 154 -10.83 -11.89 -10.25
C VAL A 154 -11.30 -12.94 -9.24
N PHE A 155 -11.03 -14.20 -9.55
CA PHE A 155 -11.38 -15.35 -8.71
C PHE A 155 -10.14 -16.17 -8.37
N ILE A 156 -9.97 -16.50 -7.09
CA ILE A 156 -8.90 -17.37 -6.60
C ILE A 156 -9.54 -18.73 -6.33
N ALA A 157 -9.34 -19.67 -7.24
CA ALA A 157 -9.88 -21.02 -7.14
C ALA A 157 -9.02 -21.85 -6.19
N GLY A 158 -9.60 -22.33 -5.08
CA GLY A 158 -8.94 -23.23 -4.13
C GLY A 158 -8.92 -24.69 -4.59
N SER A 159 -9.78 -25.06 -5.54
CA SER A 159 -9.83 -26.38 -6.14
C SER A 159 -10.17 -26.33 -7.64
N PHE A 160 -10.04 -27.49 -8.30
CA PHE A 160 -10.42 -27.65 -9.71
C PHE A 160 -11.90 -27.35 -9.94
N GLU A 161 -12.77 -27.87 -9.09
CA GLU A 161 -14.22 -27.76 -9.20
C GLU A 161 -14.68 -26.30 -9.07
N GLU A 162 -14.09 -25.55 -8.13
CA GLU A 162 -14.33 -24.12 -7.98
C GLU A 162 -13.92 -23.34 -9.23
N GLY A 163 -12.72 -23.61 -9.75
CA GLY A 163 -12.21 -22.96 -10.95
C GLY A 163 -13.01 -23.29 -12.20
N GLU A 164 -13.37 -24.57 -12.39
CA GLU A 164 -14.20 -25.03 -13.51
C GLU A 164 -15.56 -24.32 -13.51
N LYS A 165 -16.20 -24.21 -12.35
CA LYS A 165 -17.47 -23.49 -12.20
C LYS A 165 -17.33 -22.03 -12.64
N PHE A 166 -16.32 -21.33 -12.13
CA PHE A 166 -16.09 -19.93 -12.48
C PHE A 166 -15.78 -19.73 -13.98
N ILE A 167 -15.01 -20.64 -14.59
CA ILE A 167 -14.72 -20.62 -16.03
C ILE A 167 -16.01 -20.74 -16.86
N LYS A 168 -16.87 -21.71 -16.51
CA LYS A 168 -18.16 -21.93 -17.20
C LYS A 168 -19.07 -20.72 -17.05
N GLU A 169 -19.18 -20.16 -15.86
CA GLU A 169 -19.99 -18.96 -15.58
C GLU A 169 -19.47 -17.73 -16.34
N SER A 170 -18.14 -17.57 -16.42
CA SER A 170 -17.53 -16.43 -17.11
C SER A 170 -17.70 -16.50 -18.63
N LEU A 171 -17.37 -17.65 -19.24
CA LEU A 171 -17.34 -17.83 -20.70
C LEU A 171 -18.72 -18.19 -21.31
N SER A 172 -19.74 -18.48 -20.51
CA SER A 172 -21.13 -18.68 -21.00
C SER A 172 -21.86 -17.37 -21.31
N GLY A 173 -21.23 -16.21 -21.08
CA GLY A 173 -21.76 -14.88 -21.44
C GLY A 173 -22.78 -14.28 -20.47
N GLY A 174 -23.13 -14.98 -19.38
CA GLY A 174 -24.20 -14.55 -18.45
C GLY A 174 -23.76 -13.57 -17.35
N SER A 175 -22.60 -13.77 -16.73
CA SER A 175 -22.26 -13.09 -15.46
C SER A 175 -21.50 -11.77 -15.60
N PHE A 176 -20.82 -11.53 -16.74
CA PHE A 176 -19.95 -10.34 -16.94
C PHE A 176 -20.18 -9.62 -18.29
N GLY A 177 -21.22 -9.99 -19.04
CA GLY A 177 -21.48 -9.40 -20.37
C GLY A 177 -20.32 -9.61 -21.35
N GLU A 178 -19.94 -8.56 -22.09
CA GLU A 178 -18.80 -8.57 -23.02
C GLU A 178 -17.46 -8.86 -22.33
N ALA A 179 -17.30 -8.44 -21.07
CA ALA A 179 -16.10 -8.65 -20.26
C ALA A 179 -15.89 -10.12 -19.80
N GLY A 180 -16.73 -11.06 -20.27
CA GLY A 180 -16.62 -12.49 -20.00
C GLY A 180 -16.20 -13.34 -21.20
N LYS A 181 -15.97 -12.76 -22.39
CA LYS A 181 -15.67 -13.51 -23.64
C LYS A 181 -14.26 -14.08 -23.70
N LYS A 182 -13.35 -13.55 -22.89
CA LYS A 182 -11.98 -14.01 -22.75
C LYS A 182 -11.65 -14.04 -21.26
N ILE A 183 -10.91 -15.06 -20.84
CA ILE A 183 -10.34 -15.16 -19.50
C ILE A 183 -8.84 -15.37 -19.57
N ILE A 184 -8.16 -15.03 -18.48
CA ILE A 184 -6.76 -15.38 -18.24
C ILE A 184 -6.66 -16.24 -16.99
N ILE A 185 -5.84 -17.29 -17.07
CA ILE A 185 -5.49 -18.13 -15.92
C ILE A 185 -4.04 -17.83 -15.57
N GLU A 186 -3.81 -17.37 -14.35
CA GLU A 186 -2.52 -16.93 -13.82
C GLU A 186 -2.04 -17.79 -12.65
N ASP A 187 -0.72 -17.79 -12.46
CA ASP A 187 -0.08 -18.33 -11.26
C ASP A 187 -0.48 -17.53 -10.03
N PHE A 188 -0.74 -18.22 -8.93
CA PHE A 188 -0.96 -17.55 -7.66
C PHE A 188 0.36 -17.05 -7.10
N LEU A 189 0.47 -15.73 -6.97
CA LEU A 189 1.62 -15.08 -6.36
C LEU A 189 1.40 -14.92 -4.86
N VAL A 190 2.44 -15.22 -4.09
CA VAL A 190 2.47 -15.02 -2.64
C VAL A 190 3.43 -13.88 -2.34
N GLY A 191 2.96 -12.91 -1.58
CA GLY A 191 3.73 -11.73 -1.25
C GLY A 191 2.86 -10.63 -0.66
N GLU A 192 3.45 -9.46 -0.49
CA GLU A 192 2.74 -8.29 0.01
C GLU A 192 2.28 -7.38 -1.14
N GLU A 193 0.97 -7.13 -1.24
CA GLU A 193 0.40 -6.21 -2.23
C GLU A 193 0.67 -4.75 -1.86
N VAL A 194 1.05 -3.94 -2.85
CA VAL A 194 1.26 -2.51 -2.70
C VAL A 194 1.07 -1.81 -4.04
N SER A 195 0.52 -0.59 -4.00
CA SER A 195 0.23 0.19 -5.20
C SER A 195 1.11 1.42 -5.26
N ILE A 196 1.63 1.74 -6.43
CA ILE A 196 2.44 2.93 -6.70
C ILE A 196 1.67 3.82 -7.67
N PHE A 197 1.60 5.11 -7.33
CA PHE A 197 0.92 6.12 -8.14
C PHE A 197 1.94 7.04 -8.78
N ALA A 198 1.99 6.99 -10.10
CA ALA A 198 2.75 7.92 -10.93
C ALA A 198 1.80 8.79 -11.74
N VAL A 199 2.28 9.97 -12.14
CA VAL A 199 1.67 10.82 -13.14
C VAL A 199 2.63 11.01 -14.29
N THR A 200 2.12 11.02 -15.51
CA THR A 200 2.92 11.25 -16.71
C THR A 200 2.15 12.10 -17.71
N ASP A 201 2.88 12.92 -18.44
CA ASP A 201 2.40 13.70 -19.57
C ASP A 201 2.79 13.08 -20.94
N GLY A 202 3.27 11.84 -20.90
CA GLY A 202 3.79 11.10 -22.06
C GLY A 202 5.27 11.36 -22.35
N LYS A 203 5.91 12.29 -21.64
CA LYS A 203 7.35 12.63 -21.77
C LYS A 203 8.10 12.44 -20.46
N SER A 204 7.51 12.90 -19.37
CA SER A 204 8.05 12.86 -18.01
C SER A 204 7.17 12.00 -17.11
N VAL A 205 7.78 11.44 -16.07
CA VAL A 205 7.09 10.68 -15.02
C VAL A 205 7.44 11.29 -13.68
N LYS A 206 6.44 11.52 -12.83
CA LYS A 206 6.62 11.96 -11.44
C LYS A 206 5.77 11.08 -10.52
N TYR A 207 6.24 10.88 -9.30
CA TYR A 207 5.59 9.97 -8.34
C TYR A 207 4.77 10.75 -7.30
N LEU A 208 3.58 10.24 -6.99
CA LEU A 208 2.66 10.82 -6.00
C LEU A 208 2.77 10.14 -4.64
N SER A 209 2.62 8.82 -4.55
CA SER A 209 2.82 8.06 -3.30
C SER A 209 2.69 6.57 -3.59
N SER A 210 3.19 5.74 -2.67
CA SER A 210 2.70 4.39 -2.51
C SER A 210 1.44 4.38 -1.63
N ALA A 211 0.59 3.37 -1.77
CA ALA A 211 -0.52 3.08 -0.89
C ALA A 211 -0.75 1.58 -0.80
N GLN A 212 -1.36 1.12 0.29
CA GLN A 212 -1.80 -0.27 0.41
C GLN A 212 -3.28 -0.28 0.77
N ASP A 213 -4.06 -0.98 -0.06
CA ASP A 213 -5.50 -1.11 0.09
C ASP A 213 -5.87 -2.40 0.85
N HIS A 214 -7.11 -2.45 1.34
CA HIS A 214 -7.65 -3.59 2.06
C HIS A 214 -8.89 -4.09 1.33
N LYS A 215 -8.71 -4.99 0.36
CA LYS A 215 -9.77 -5.42 -0.57
C LYS A 215 -10.86 -6.28 0.08
N LYS A 216 -10.55 -7.01 1.15
CA LYS A 216 -11.48 -7.96 1.79
C LYS A 216 -12.50 -7.26 2.68
N ILE A 217 -13.75 -7.72 2.65
CA ILE A 217 -14.87 -7.11 3.39
C ILE A 217 -14.72 -7.23 4.91
N TYR A 218 -14.17 -8.33 5.42
CA TYR A 218 -14.05 -8.60 6.85
C TYR A 218 -12.60 -8.51 7.33
N GLU A 219 -12.46 -8.29 8.64
CA GLU A 219 -11.17 -8.25 9.34
C GLU A 219 -10.38 -9.56 9.17
N GLY A 220 -9.05 -9.45 9.21
CA GLY A 220 -8.14 -10.58 8.96
C GLY A 220 -8.13 -11.04 7.51
N ASP A 221 -8.44 -10.13 6.57
CA ASP A 221 -8.50 -10.37 5.13
C ASP A 221 -9.44 -11.53 4.73
N LYS A 222 -10.62 -11.57 5.35
CA LYS A 222 -11.65 -12.62 5.13
C LYS A 222 -12.81 -12.13 4.27
N GLY A 223 -13.53 -13.08 3.68
CA GLY A 223 -14.73 -12.84 2.89
C GLY A 223 -14.47 -12.47 1.42
N PRO A 224 -15.51 -12.03 0.70
CA PRO A 224 -15.39 -11.61 -0.70
C PRO A 224 -14.49 -10.38 -0.87
N ASN A 225 -13.91 -10.25 -2.08
CA ASN A 225 -13.23 -9.04 -2.51
C ASN A 225 -14.24 -7.90 -2.70
N THR A 226 -13.78 -6.69 -2.46
CA THR A 226 -14.53 -5.43 -2.58
C THR A 226 -13.72 -4.47 -3.45
N GLY A 227 -14.22 -3.25 -3.66
CA GLY A 227 -13.44 -2.16 -4.24
C GLY A 227 -12.45 -1.51 -3.25
N GLY A 228 -12.29 -2.05 -2.05
CA GLY A 228 -11.44 -1.52 -0.98
C GLY A 228 -12.25 -1.07 0.24
N MET A 229 -11.95 -1.61 1.42
CA MET A 229 -12.56 -1.27 2.71
C MET A 229 -11.75 -0.25 3.53
N GLY A 230 -10.57 0.11 3.03
CA GLY A 230 -9.69 1.09 3.64
C GLY A 230 -8.33 1.06 2.96
N THR A 231 -7.54 2.08 3.26
CA THR A 231 -6.21 2.25 2.68
C THR A 231 -5.36 3.15 3.57
N TYR A 232 -4.06 3.13 3.37
CA TYR A 232 -3.14 4.07 3.99
C TYR A 232 -2.01 4.45 3.04
N ALA A 233 -1.41 5.61 3.29
CA ALA A 233 -0.29 6.11 2.52
C ALA A 233 0.67 6.95 3.40
N PRO A 234 1.96 7.01 3.04
CA PRO A 234 2.67 6.06 2.17
C PRO A 234 2.77 4.67 2.81
N ALA A 235 2.96 3.64 1.98
CA ALA A 235 3.31 2.30 2.44
C ALA A 235 4.82 2.19 2.68
N SER A 236 5.27 1.96 3.92
CA SER A 236 6.71 1.97 4.26
C SER A 236 7.52 0.85 3.62
N ILE A 237 6.85 -0.18 3.11
CA ILE A 237 7.49 -1.25 2.33
C ILE A 237 8.09 -0.75 1.02
N ILE A 238 7.62 0.38 0.49
CA ILE A 238 8.23 1.05 -0.66
C ILE A 238 9.21 2.09 -0.12
N SER A 239 10.47 1.67 0.04
CA SER A 239 11.57 2.59 0.29
C SER A 239 11.85 3.44 -0.96
N LYS A 240 12.68 4.47 -0.81
CA LYS A 240 13.15 5.27 -1.95
C LYS A 240 13.90 4.41 -2.97
N ASP A 241 14.76 3.52 -2.50
CA ASP A 241 15.57 2.65 -3.36
C ASP A 241 14.70 1.61 -4.09
N ILE A 242 13.67 1.07 -3.40
CA ILE A 242 12.67 0.20 -4.04
C ILE A 242 11.89 0.98 -5.09
N LEU A 243 11.48 2.22 -4.81
CA LEU A 243 10.77 3.04 -5.79
C LEU A 243 11.63 3.32 -7.03
N GLU A 244 12.90 3.68 -6.86
CA GLU A 244 13.84 3.90 -7.97
C GLU A 244 14.06 2.63 -8.79
N PHE A 245 14.17 1.47 -8.13
CA PHE A 245 14.26 0.18 -8.80
C PHE A 245 12.99 -0.12 -9.63
N LEU A 246 11.81 0.09 -9.04
CA LEU A 246 10.53 -0.13 -9.70
C LEU A 246 10.31 0.84 -10.87
N ASP A 247 10.72 2.10 -10.73
CA ASP A 247 10.69 3.09 -11.81
C ASP A 247 11.49 2.60 -13.01
N GLN A 248 12.76 2.26 -12.80
CA GLN A 248 13.69 1.91 -13.88
C GLN A 248 13.39 0.57 -14.53
N LYS A 249 12.96 -0.44 -13.76
CA LYS A 249 12.79 -1.82 -14.24
C LYS A 249 11.36 -2.18 -14.63
N TYR A 250 10.37 -1.39 -14.23
CA TYR A 250 8.96 -1.71 -14.45
C TYR A 250 8.23 -0.53 -15.11
N ILE A 251 8.14 0.61 -14.43
CA ILE A 251 7.26 1.71 -14.88
C ILE A 251 7.76 2.33 -16.19
N GLN A 252 9.02 2.74 -16.25
CA GLN A 252 9.59 3.33 -17.46
C GLN A 252 9.63 2.35 -18.62
N VAL A 253 9.88 1.07 -18.33
CA VAL A 253 9.93 0.03 -19.36
C VAL A 253 8.55 -0.15 -20.00
N VAL A 254 7.48 -0.19 -19.21
CA VAL A 254 6.10 -0.26 -19.73
C VAL A 254 5.75 0.98 -20.53
N LEU A 255 6.09 2.19 -20.05
CA LEU A 255 5.79 3.43 -20.77
C LEU A 255 6.56 3.51 -22.11
N ASN A 256 7.80 3.03 -22.14
CA ASN A 256 8.60 2.95 -23.38
C ASN A 256 8.02 1.94 -24.37
N GLU A 257 7.59 0.76 -23.91
CA GLU A 257 6.92 -0.24 -24.76
C GLU A 257 5.62 0.33 -25.37
N LEU A 258 4.80 1.05 -24.58
CA LEU A 258 3.62 1.74 -25.11
C LEU A 258 4.00 2.77 -26.17
N LYS A 259 5.07 3.54 -25.93
CA LYS A 259 5.57 4.52 -26.89
C LYS A 259 6.06 3.88 -28.20
N GLU A 260 6.74 2.73 -28.14
CA GLU A 260 7.15 1.95 -29.32
C GLU A 260 5.93 1.47 -30.13
N ARG A 261 4.81 1.21 -29.46
CA ARG A 261 3.51 0.91 -30.08
C ARG A 261 2.75 2.14 -30.59
N ASN A 262 3.35 3.33 -30.55
CA ASN A 262 2.73 4.63 -30.85
C ASN A 262 1.54 4.97 -29.92
N ILE A 263 1.59 4.49 -28.67
CA ILE A 263 0.58 4.76 -27.64
C ILE A 263 1.20 5.69 -26.60
N VAL A 264 0.80 6.96 -26.62
CA VAL A 264 1.21 7.94 -25.61
C VAL A 264 0.29 7.85 -24.41
N TYR A 265 0.87 7.65 -23.23
CA TYR A 265 0.14 7.62 -21.97
C TYR A 265 0.17 8.99 -21.29
N LYS A 266 -0.98 9.54 -20.90
CA LYS A 266 -1.10 10.77 -20.11
C LYS A 266 -2.03 10.56 -18.92
N GLY A 267 -1.78 11.23 -17.81
CA GLY A 267 -2.60 11.14 -16.59
C GLY A 267 -1.95 10.30 -15.52
N VAL A 268 -2.77 9.64 -14.69
CA VAL A 268 -2.31 8.80 -13.59
C VAL A 268 -2.06 7.38 -14.08
N LEU A 269 -0.89 6.84 -13.76
CA LEU A 269 -0.60 5.42 -13.85
C LEU A 269 -0.56 4.85 -12.43
N TYR A 270 -1.56 4.04 -12.12
CA TYR A 270 -1.59 3.19 -10.93
C TYR A 270 -0.95 1.87 -11.30
N ALA A 271 0.11 1.47 -10.59
CA ALA A 271 0.72 0.15 -10.74
C ALA A 271 0.54 -0.66 -9.46
N GLY A 272 -0.23 -1.74 -9.53
CA GLY A 272 -0.38 -2.70 -8.44
C GLY A 272 0.74 -3.73 -8.49
N PHE A 273 1.55 -3.80 -7.45
CA PHE A 273 2.64 -4.76 -7.28
C PHE A 273 2.32 -5.78 -6.20
N ILE A 274 2.96 -6.95 -6.31
CA ILE A 274 3.13 -7.89 -5.22
C ILE A 274 4.62 -8.12 -5.00
N LEU A 275 5.09 -7.89 -3.77
CA LEU A 275 6.48 -8.12 -3.38
C LEU A 275 6.62 -9.56 -2.92
N THR A 276 7.22 -10.40 -3.77
CA THR A 276 7.41 -11.84 -3.52
C THR A 276 8.82 -12.14 -3.04
N GLU A 277 9.08 -13.37 -2.61
CA GLU A 277 10.45 -13.82 -2.29
C GLU A 277 11.38 -13.84 -3.53
N ASP A 278 10.84 -13.84 -4.74
CA ASP A 278 11.63 -13.71 -5.97
C ASP A 278 11.81 -12.24 -6.42
N GLY A 279 11.35 -11.28 -5.61
CA GLY A 279 11.28 -9.86 -5.94
C GLY A 279 9.89 -9.39 -6.39
N PRO A 280 9.77 -8.12 -6.82
CA PRO A 280 8.49 -7.51 -7.18
C PRO A 280 7.95 -8.05 -8.51
N LYS A 281 6.63 -8.26 -8.56
CA LYS A 281 5.88 -8.63 -9.77
C LYS A 281 4.68 -7.71 -9.91
N VAL A 282 4.36 -7.29 -11.13
CA VAL A 282 3.16 -6.49 -11.41
C VAL A 282 1.94 -7.39 -11.39
N LEU A 283 0.92 -7.01 -10.63
CA LEU A 283 -0.40 -7.64 -10.60
C LEU A 283 -1.31 -7.09 -11.69
N GLU A 284 -1.39 -5.77 -11.78
CA GLU A 284 -2.26 -5.03 -12.69
C GLU A 284 -1.84 -3.55 -12.79
N PHE A 285 -2.30 -2.91 -13.85
CA PHE A 285 -2.28 -1.46 -13.99
C PHE A 285 -3.71 -0.92 -13.96
N ASN A 286 -3.89 0.24 -13.32
CA ASN A 286 -5.10 1.04 -13.47
C ASN A 286 -4.72 2.38 -14.10
N CYS A 287 -5.61 2.89 -14.94
CA CYS A 287 -5.38 4.02 -15.81
C CYS A 287 -5.84 5.36 -15.24
N ARG A 288 -6.18 5.36 -13.95
CA ARG A 288 -6.77 6.47 -13.21
C ARG A 288 -6.40 6.37 -11.73
N PHE A 289 -6.81 7.38 -10.99
CA PHE A 289 -6.71 7.41 -9.54
C PHE A 289 -7.45 6.21 -8.87
N GLY A 290 -6.92 5.69 -7.77
CA GLY A 290 -7.48 4.57 -7.01
C GLY A 290 -8.65 5.01 -6.13
N ASP A 291 -9.54 4.10 -5.75
CA ASP A 291 -10.56 4.38 -4.74
C ASP A 291 -10.61 3.18 -3.78
N PRO A 292 -10.17 3.30 -2.51
CA PRO A 292 -10.03 4.55 -1.75
C PRO A 292 -8.64 5.21 -1.71
N GLU A 293 -7.66 4.79 -2.52
CA GLU A 293 -6.27 5.28 -2.45
C GLU A 293 -6.13 6.80 -2.66
N THR A 294 -6.95 7.39 -3.53
CA THR A 294 -6.92 8.83 -3.77
C THR A 294 -7.23 9.64 -2.52
N GLN A 295 -8.11 9.11 -1.67
CA GLN A 295 -8.53 9.72 -0.42
C GLN A 295 -7.40 9.78 0.61
N VAL A 296 -6.30 9.02 0.46
CA VAL A 296 -5.09 9.16 1.29
C VAL A 296 -3.93 9.84 0.57
N ILE A 297 -3.88 9.78 -0.77
CA ILE A 297 -2.82 10.40 -1.57
C ILE A 297 -3.00 11.92 -1.66
N LEU A 298 -4.17 12.40 -2.06
CA LEU A 298 -4.39 13.84 -2.29
C LEU A 298 -4.27 14.69 -1.01
N PRO A 299 -4.67 14.21 0.19
CA PRO A 299 -4.40 14.95 1.42
C PRO A 299 -2.90 15.13 1.73
N LEU A 300 -2.04 14.22 1.26
CA LEU A 300 -0.59 14.31 1.43
C LEU A 300 0.09 15.16 0.36
N LEU A 301 -0.59 15.48 -0.75
CA LEU A 301 -0.02 16.32 -1.82
C LEU A 301 0.06 17.79 -1.38
N GLU A 302 1.26 18.34 -1.26
CA GLU A 302 1.47 19.77 -0.94
C GLU A 302 1.51 20.63 -2.21
N THR A 303 2.01 20.08 -3.32
CA THR A 303 1.94 20.75 -4.63
C THR A 303 0.49 21.03 -5.03
N ASP A 304 0.25 22.20 -5.65
CA ASP A 304 -1.07 22.58 -6.10
C ASP A 304 -1.58 21.57 -7.14
N PHE A 305 -2.69 20.89 -6.83
CA PHE A 305 -3.24 19.85 -7.68
C PHE A 305 -3.79 20.40 -9.01
N ALA A 306 -4.26 21.65 -9.04
CA ALA A 306 -4.69 22.27 -10.29
C ALA A 306 -3.50 22.53 -11.23
N GLU A 307 -2.33 22.90 -10.68
CA GLU A 307 -1.08 23.01 -11.45
C GLU A 307 -0.61 21.66 -11.95
N LEU A 308 -0.71 20.62 -11.12
CA LEU A 308 -0.38 19.24 -11.52
C LEU A 308 -1.21 18.80 -12.73
N VAL A 309 -2.53 18.95 -12.65
CA VAL A 309 -3.44 18.60 -13.75
C VAL A 309 -3.11 19.40 -15.00
N ALA A 310 -2.93 20.72 -14.88
CA ALA A 310 -2.57 21.58 -16.01
C ALA A 310 -1.24 21.15 -16.65
N SER A 311 -0.21 20.86 -15.84
CA SER A 311 1.12 20.46 -16.33
C SER A 311 1.09 19.15 -17.12
N VAL A 312 0.21 18.21 -16.76
CA VAL A 312 0.04 16.95 -17.49
C VAL A 312 -0.68 17.18 -18.82
N CYS A 313 -1.77 17.94 -18.81
CA CYS A 313 -2.51 18.26 -20.03
C CYS A 313 -1.66 19.09 -21.01
N ASP A 314 -0.82 19.97 -20.49
CA ASP A 314 0.00 20.92 -21.27
C ASP A 314 1.40 20.37 -21.59
N GLU A 315 1.71 19.14 -21.19
CA GLU A 315 3.01 18.48 -21.43
C GLU A 315 4.22 19.27 -20.88
N THR A 316 4.06 19.81 -19.68
CA THR A 316 5.08 20.59 -18.95
C THR A 316 5.41 19.99 -17.58
N LEU A 317 5.10 18.71 -17.36
CA LEU A 317 5.26 18.04 -16.07
C LEU A 317 6.73 18.02 -15.60
N GLU A 318 7.68 18.00 -16.52
CA GLU A 318 9.12 18.04 -16.22
C GLU A 318 9.49 19.21 -15.28
N ASN A 319 8.86 20.36 -15.50
CA ASN A 319 9.11 21.63 -14.80
C ASN A 319 8.43 21.70 -13.42
N LEU A 320 7.56 20.74 -13.09
CA LEU A 320 6.83 20.73 -11.82
C LEU A 320 7.59 19.89 -10.78
N ASP A 321 7.89 20.50 -9.64
CA ASP A 321 8.41 19.82 -8.46
C ASP A 321 7.24 19.33 -7.58
N ILE A 322 7.07 18.01 -7.51
CA ILE A 322 6.02 17.38 -6.70
C ILE A 322 6.52 17.24 -5.26
N ARG A 323 5.86 17.95 -4.35
CA ARG A 323 6.13 17.93 -2.91
C ARG A 323 4.97 17.25 -2.19
N LEU A 324 5.35 16.36 -1.27
CA LEU A 324 4.44 15.57 -0.46
C LEU A 324 4.74 15.85 1.01
N SER A 325 3.68 15.89 1.80
CA SER A 325 3.79 16.01 3.25
C SER A 325 4.49 14.79 3.84
N PRO A 326 5.38 14.94 4.83
CA PRO A 326 6.00 13.80 5.51
C PRO A 326 5.01 13.03 6.39
N LYS A 327 3.81 13.61 6.63
CA LYS A 327 2.72 13.00 7.38
C LYS A 327 2.21 11.70 6.75
N LYS A 328 1.35 11.01 7.50
CA LYS A 328 0.75 9.73 7.15
C LYS A 328 -0.75 9.88 7.09
N ALA A 329 -1.38 9.24 6.11
CA ALA A 329 -2.82 9.29 5.92
C ALA A 329 -3.42 7.88 6.00
N VAL A 330 -4.55 7.76 6.69
CA VAL A 330 -5.32 6.52 6.81
C VAL A 330 -6.77 6.79 6.49
N CYS A 331 -7.38 5.93 5.67
CA CYS A 331 -8.78 6.01 5.27
C CYS A 331 -9.52 4.73 5.64
N PHE A 332 -10.63 4.88 6.37
CA PHE A 332 -11.59 3.80 6.61
C PHE A 332 -12.81 4.00 5.75
N VAL A 333 -13.30 2.92 5.14
CA VAL A 333 -14.55 2.94 4.37
C VAL A 333 -15.69 2.45 5.25
N ALA A 334 -16.72 3.28 5.42
CA ALA A 334 -18.01 2.86 5.94
C ALA A 334 -18.89 2.41 4.77
N ALA A 335 -19.32 1.15 4.80
CA ALA A 335 -20.11 0.51 3.76
C ALA A 335 -21.52 0.13 4.25
N SER A 336 -22.45 0.03 3.31
CA SER A 336 -23.82 -0.44 3.52
C SER A 336 -23.83 -1.92 3.91
N GLY A 337 -24.72 -2.29 4.83
CA GLY A 337 -24.91 -3.68 5.22
C GLY A 337 -25.28 -4.56 4.01
N GLY A 338 -24.58 -5.68 3.84
CA GLY A 338 -24.75 -6.58 2.70
C GLY A 338 -23.75 -6.36 1.55
N TYR A 339 -23.06 -5.21 1.48
CA TYR A 339 -21.94 -5.01 0.56
C TYR A 339 -20.84 -6.06 0.81
N PRO A 340 -20.21 -6.67 -0.22
CA PRO A 340 -20.30 -6.38 -1.67
C PRO A 340 -21.45 -7.06 -2.44
N GLY A 341 -22.33 -7.79 -1.73
CA GLY A 341 -23.55 -8.37 -2.28
C GLY A 341 -24.68 -7.36 -2.42
N ALA A 342 -25.93 -7.82 -2.29
CA ALA A 342 -27.10 -6.94 -2.28
C ALA A 342 -27.13 -6.11 -0.99
N TYR A 343 -27.47 -4.83 -1.11
CA TYR A 343 -27.57 -3.89 0.01
C TYR A 343 -28.73 -2.91 -0.20
N GLU A 344 -29.27 -2.40 0.90
CA GLU A 344 -30.34 -1.39 0.86
C GLU A 344 -29.78 0.03 0.75
N LYS A 345 -30.52 0.90 0.04
CA LYS A 345 -30.24 2.33 -0.08
C LYS A 345 -31.27 3.13 0.73
N GLY A 346 -30.99 4.42 0.93
CA GLY A 346 -31.91 5.37 1.55
C GLY A 346 -31.83 5.41 3.08
N LYS A 347 -30.84 4.76 3.69
CA LYS A 347 -30.68 4.78 5.15
C LYS A 347 -30.12 6.13 5.59
N VAL A 348 -30.71 6.74 6.61
CA VAL A 348 -30.33 8.08 7.12
C VAL A 348 -28.96 8.02 7.78
N ILE A 349 -28.07 8.92 7.37
CA ILE A 349 -26.72 9.07 7.88
C ILE A 349 -26.69 10.17 8.94
N HIS A 350 -26.18 9.85 10.13
CA HIS A 350 -26.04 10.79 11.23
C HIS A 350 -24.57 10.94 11.67
N GLY A 351 -24.28 12.03 12.39
CA GLY A 351 -22.99 12.23 13.06
C GLY A 351 -21.83 12.74 12.21
N ILE A 352 -22.01 12.92 10.89
CA ILE A 352 -20.95 13.39 9.97
C ILE A 352 -20.36 14.77 10.33
N LYS A 353 -21.11 15.63 11.04
CA LYS A 353 -20.64 16.95 11.50
C LYS A 353 -19.91 16.90 12.84
N ASN A 354 -19.88 15.74 13.51
CA ASN A 354 -19.34 15.59 14.87
C ASN A 354 -17.90 15.03 14.90
N VAL A 355 -17.25 14.97 13.74
CA VAL A 355 -15.90 14.41 13.58
C VAL A 355 -14.91 15.47 13.12
N GLN A 356 -13.63 15.24 13.38
CA GLN A 356 -12.54 16.10 12.91
C GLN A 356 -11.86 15.56 11.65
N SER A 357 -11.97 14.25 11.43
CA SER A 357 -11.48 13.57 10.23
C SER A 357 -12.18 14.09 8.99
N GLN A 358 -11.44 14.20 7.89
CA GLN A 358 -12.00 14.56 6.59
C GLN A 358 -12.91 13.43 6.10
N ILE A 359 -14.14 13.76 5.72
CA ILE A 359 -15.06 12.79 5.13
C ILE A 359 -15.15 13.02 3.63
N PHE A 360 -14.93 11.97 2.84
CA PHE A 360 -15.27 11.97 1.41
C PHE A 360 -16.46 11.05 1.15
N PHE A 361 -17.58 11.65 0.75
CA PHE A 361 -18.78 10.94 0.33
C PHE A 361 -18.52 10.14 -0.96
N ALA A 362 -18.93 8.88 -0.95
CA ALA A 362 -18.99 8.01 -2.12
C ALA A 362 -20.45 7.77 -2.50
N GLY A 363 -21.09 6.74 -1.93
CA GLY A 363 -22.51 6.45 -2.12
C GLY A 363 -23.42 7.21 -1.17
N VAL A 364 -23.48 8.54 -1.28
CA VAL A 364 -24.38 9.41 -0.50
C VAL A 364 -25.26 10.24 -1.43
N GLU A 365 -26.52 10.40 -1.04
CA GLU A 365 -27.45 11.38 -1.61
C GLU A 365 -27.95 12.32 -0.52
N LYS A 366 -28.35 13.54 -0.90
CA LYS A 366 -29.00 14.50 0.00
C LYS A 366 -30.49 14.61 -0.37
N LYS A 367 -31.37 14.39 0.60
CA LYS A 367 -32.83 14.54 0.48
C LYS A 367 -33.31 15.59 1.47
N GLY A 368 -33.59 16.79 0.98
CA GLY A 368 -33.83 17.95 1.85
C GLY A 368 -32.58 18.28 2.65
N GLU A 369 -32.68 18.27 3.97
CA GLU A 369 -31.55 18.49 4.89
C GLU A 369 -30.83 17.19 5.29
N GLU A 370 -31.37 16.03 4.95
CA GLU A 370 -30.85 14.73 5.38
C GLU A 370 -29.90 14.12 4.34
N TYR A 371 -28.85 13.46 4.83
CA TYR A 371 -27.97 12.62 4.01
C TYR A 371 -28.42 11.17 4.12
N THR A 372 -28.51 10.47 2.99
CA THR A 372 -28.93 9.06 2.92
C THR A 372 -27.96 8.21 2.11
N THR A 373 -27.84 6.92 2.44
CA THR A 373 -27.01 5.98 1.66
C THR A 373 -27.55 5.81 0.24
N SER A 374 -26.67 5.73 -0.76
CA SER A 374 -27.03 5.52 -2.17
C SER A 374 -26.11 4.51 -2.90
N GLY A 375 -25.09 3.99 -2.21
CA GLY A 375 -24.12 3.03 -2.75
C GLY A 375 -23.61 2.02 -1.73
N GLY A 376 -22.81 1.06 -2.21
CA GLY A 376 -22.23 0.01 -1.37
C GLY A 376 -21.17 0.55 -0.43
N ARG A 377 -20.19 1.30 -0.97
CA ARG A 377 -19.28 2.15 -0.18
C ARG A 377 -19.93 3.51 -0.01
N VAL A 378 -20.08 3.98 1.22
CA VAL A 378 -20.88 5.18 1.55
C VAL A 378 -19.97 6.35 1.90
N LEU A 379 -19.10 6.20 2.90
CA LEU A 379 -18.22 7.26 3.40
C LEU A 379 -16.78 6.77 3.45
N ASN A 380 -15.85 7.68 3.17
CA ASN A 380 -14.42 7.52 3.43
C ASN A 380 -14.04 8.48 4.54
N ILE A 381 -13.60 7.96 5.69
CA ILE A 381 -13.19 8.76 6.85
C ILE A 381 -11.67 8.77 6.89
N VAL A 382 -11.08 9.95 6.76
CA VAL A 382 -9.64 10.13 6.55
C VAL A 382 -9.02 11.00 7.64
N ALA A 383 -7.94 10.52 8.24
CA ALA A 383 -7.07 11.32 9.09
C ALA A 383 -5.67 11.42 8.49
N VAL A 384 -5.02 12.57 8.74
CA VAL A 384 -3.63 12.83 8.37
C VAL A 384 -2.87 13.25 9.62
N GLU A 385 -1.95 12.41 10.09
CA GLU A 385 -1.19 12.61 11.34
C GLU A 385 0.30 12.31 11.14
N ASN A 386 1.10 12.36 12.21
CA ASN A 386 2.56 12.15 12.09
C ASN A 386 2.94 10.66 11.93
N SER A 387 2.06 9.75 12.33
CA SER A 387 2.24 8.30 12.17
C SER A 387 0.96 7.60 11.69
N ILE A 388 1.11 6.42 11.08
CA ILE A 388 -0.03 5.58 10.64
C ILE A 388 -0.89 5.18 11.83
N GLU A 389 -0.26 4.89 12.99
CA GLU A 389 -0.94 4.54 14.23
C GLU A 389 -1.84 5.70 14.73
N GLU A 390 -1.30 6.93 14.82
CA GLU A 390 -2.08 8.11 15.22
C GLU A 390 -3.24 8.39 14.27
N ALA A 391 -3.01 8.35 12.96
CA ALA A 391 -4.05 8.57 11.96
C ALA A 391 -5.16 7.50 12.08
N ARG A 392 -4.77 6.23 12.26
CA ARG A 392 -5.71 5.12 12.46
C ARG A 392 -6.55 5.30 13.73
N GLU A 393 -5.92 5.63 14.86
CA GLU A 393 -6.61 5.86 16.14
C GLU A 393 -7.61 7.01 16.05
N LYS A 394 -7.23 8.10 15.37
CA LYS A 394 -8.12 9.24 15.13
C LYS A 394 -9.34 8.85 14.31
N VAL A 395 -9.16 8.12 13.20
CA VAL A 395 -10.29 7.63 12.39
C VAL A 395 -11.19 6.70 13.20
N LEU A 396 -10.62 5.78 13.99
CA LEU A 396 -11.39 4.88 14.84
C LEU A 396 -12.19 5.60 15.93
N PHE A 397 -11.66 6.69 16.48
CA PHE A 397 -12.36 7.52 17.43
C PHE A 397 -13.51 8.28 16.76
N ASP A 398 -13.29 8.83 15.57
CA ASP A 398 -14.28 9.62 14.85
C ASP A 398 -15.40 8.77 14.22
N ILE A 399 -15.08 7.61 13.66
CA ILE A 399 -16.07 6.76 12.98
C ILE A 399 -17.14 6.23 13.95
N GLN A 400 -16.85 6.14 15.25
CA GLN A 400 -17.83 5.77 16.29
C GLN A 400 -18.95 6.80 16.46
N LYS A 401 -18.73 8.04 16.04
CA LYS A 401 -19.71 9.13 16.13
C LYS A 401 -20.62 9.18 14.91
N ILE A 402 -20.27 8.46 13.84
CA ILE A 402 -21.01 8.38 12.58
C ILE A 402 -21.83 7.10 12.60
N GLY A 403 -23.02 7.13 12.01
CA GLY A 403 -23.81 5.92 11.86
C GLY A 403 -24.87 6.00 10.78
N PHE A 404 -25.32 4.83 10.35
CA PHE A 404 -26.55 4.57 9.62
C PHE A 404 -26.91 3.09 9.83
N GLU A 405 -28.16 2.73 9.58
CA GLU A 405 -28.63 1.36 9.75
C GLU A 405 -27.82 0.37 8.90
N GLY A 406 -27.27 -0.66 9.54
CA GLY A 406 -26.48 -1.69 8.86
C GLY A 406 -25.06 -1.27 8.47
N MET A 407 -24.55 -0.12 8.96
CA MET A 407 -23.18 0.32 8.68
C MET A 407 -22.13 -0.73 9.08
N GLN A 408 -21.21 -1.04 8.18
CA GLN A 408 -20.06 -1.92 8.42
C GLN A 408 -18.75 -1.24 8.01
N TYR A 409 -17.68 -1.49 8.77
CA TYR A 409 -16.31 -1.06 8.49
C TYR A 409 -15.33 -2.02 9.18
N ARG A 410 -14.10 -2.10 8.68
CA ARG A 410 -13.02 -2.91 9.27
C ARG A 410 -12.25 -2.11 10.32
N LYS A 411 -11.92 -2.71 11.47
CA LYS A 411 -11.07 -2.06 12.49
C LYS A 411 -9.59 -2.33 12.30
N ASP A 412 -9.23 -3.32 11.48
CA ASP A 412 -7.85 -3.74 11.25
C ASP A 412 -7.16 -3.00 10.08
N ILE A 413 -7.78 -1.96 9.51
CA ILE A 413 -7.16 -1.14 8.47
C ILE A 413 -5.81 -0.59 8.96
N ALA A 414 -4.78 -0.76 8.14
CA ALA A 414 -3.39 -0.37 8.40
C ALA A 414 -2.72 -1.10 9.57
N MET A 415 -3.34 -2.11 10.18
CA MET A 415 -2.72 -2.83 11.31
C MET A 415 -1.45 -3.59 10.92
N ARG A 416 -1.37 -4.10 9.68
CA ARG A 416 -0.15 -4.72 9.15
C ARG A 416 1.02 -3.75 9.16
N GLU A 417 0.78 -2.48 8.82
CA GLU A 417 1.80 -1.44 8.82
C GLU A 417 2.23 -1.05 10.22
N VAL A 418 1.27 -0.89 11.14
CA VAL A 418 1.55 -0.59 12.56
C VAL A 418 2.36 -1.71 13.22
N SER A 419 2.10 -2.97 12.85
CA SER A 419 2.78 -4.15 13.38
C SER A 419 3.97 -4.62 12.55
N ARG A 420 4.37 -3.86 11.52
CA ARG A 420 5.43 -4.27 10.59
C ARG A 420 6.73 -4.49 11.34
N ALA A 421 7.36 -5.62 11.07
CA ALA A 421 8.68 -5.89 11.60
C ALA A 421 9.72 -5.00 10.92
N GLU A 422 10.47 -4.25 11.72
CA GLU A 422 11.61 -3.45 11.27
C GLU A 422 12.94 -4.10 11.65
N VAL A 423 12.90 -5.10 12.54
CA VAL A 423 14.09 -5.83 13.00
C VAL A 423 13.94 -7.32 12.69
N ALA A 424 14.91 -7.88 11.96
CA ALA A 424 15.06 -9.33 11.83
C ALA A 424 16.02 -9.82 12.91
N VAL A 425 15.60 -10.78 13.73
CA VAL A 425 16.43 -11.40 14.76
C VAL A 425 16.71 -12.84 14.36
N VAL A 426 17.96 -13.17 14.08
CA VAL A 426 18.35 -14.45 13.51
C VAL A 426 19.33 -15.17 14.41
N MET A 427 19.10 -16.46 14.59
CA MET A 427 20.01 -17.34 15.30
C MET A 427 20.17 -18.67 14.57
N GLY A 428 21.30 -19.35 14.81
CA GLY A 428 21.60 -20.61 14.15
C GLY A 428 20.83 -21.80 14.72
N SER A 429 20.39 -21.72 15.97
CA SER A 429 19.62 -22.74 16.67
C SER A 429 18.72 -22.11 17.74
N ASP A 430 17.66 -22.82 18.11
CA ASP A 430 16.81 -22.56 19.27
C ASP A 430 17.54 -22.47 20.61
N SER A 431 18.70 -23.12 20.75
CA SER A 431 19.54 -23.04 21.95
C SER A 431 19.96 -21.61 22.31
N ASP A 432 20.04 -20.70 21.34
CA ASP A 432 20.46 -19.31 21.55
C ASP A 432 19.30 -18.42 22.03
N LEU A 433 18.05 -18.89 21.87
CA LEU A 433 16.84 -18.12 22.15
C LEU A 433 16.76 -17.58 23.59
N PRO A 434 17.11 -18.33 24.66
CA PRO A 434 17.06 -17.82 26.02
C PRO A 434 17.94 -16.57 26.26
N ILE A 435 19.05 -16.46 25.53
CA ILE A 435 19.94 -15.29 25.59
C ILE A 435 19.33 -14.16 24.77
N VAL A 436 18.93 -14.45 23.53
CA VAL A 436 18.36 -13.47 22.61
C VAL A 436 17.05 -12.87 23.14
N ALA A 437 16.27 -13.64 23.90
CA ALA A 437 15.00 -13.22 24.49
C ALA A 437 15.11 -11.96 25.36
N GLU A 438 16.26 -11.71 26.00
CA GLU A 438 16.47 -10.48 26.78
C GLU A 438 16.48 -9.22 25.88
N GLY A 439 16.93 -9.34 24.63
CA GLY A 439 16.80 -8.28 23.63
C GLY A 439 15.38 -8.16 23.08
N LEU A 440 14.71 -9.29 22.83
CA LEU A 440 13.33 -9.31 22.32
C LEU A 440 12.36 -8.59 23.27
N LYS A 441 12.53 -8.75 24.59
CA LYS A 441 11.75 -8.02 25.60
C LYS A 441 11.87 -6.51 25.42
N ILE A 442 13.07 -5.99 25.14
CA ILE A 442 13.28 -4.56 24.93
C ILE A 442 12.62 -4.09 23.64
N LEU A 443 12.75 -4.85 22.54
CA LEU A 443 12.06 -4.53 21.29
C LEU A 443 10.53 -4.47 21.50
N GLN A 444 9.99 -5.42 22.27
CA GLN A 444 8.57 -5.44 22.63
C GLN A 444 8.17 -4.26 23.52
N GLU A 445 8.91 -3.97 24.59
CA GLU A 445 8.66 -2.84 25.50
C GLU A 445 8.71 -1.48 24.80
N THR A 446 9.56 -1.36 23.78
CA THR A 446 9.70 -0.15 22.97
C THR A 446 8.79 -0.16 21.74
N GLY A 447 7.95 -1.19 21.58
CA GLY A 447 7.00 -1.33 20.48
C GLY A 447 7.65 -1.26 19.11
N ILE A 448 8.85 -1.83 18.96
CA ILE A 448 9.49 -2.06 17.67
C ILE A 448 8.99 -3.41 17.17
N GLY A 449 8.44 -3.46 15.96
CA GLY A 449 8.08 -4.72 15.34
C GLY A 449 9.34 -5.53 15.00
N PHE A 450 9.31 -6.83 15.24
CA PHE A 450 10.41 -7.73 14.89
C PHE A 450 9.93 -9.11 14.43
N LYS A 451 10.76 -9.81 13.67
CA LYS A 451 10.59 -11.23 13.32
C LYS A 451 11.79 -12.03 13.81
N VAL A 452 11.53 -13.27 14.25
CA VAL A 452 12.57 -14.18 14.76
C VAL A 452 12.73 -15.35 13.79
N TYR A 453 13.98 -15.70 13.48
CA TYR A 453 14.32 -16.75 12.53
C TYR A 453 15.35 -17.72 13.10
N PHE A 454 15.16 -19.01 12.80
CA PHE A 454 16.17 -20.06 12.97
C PHE A 454 16.79 -20.41 11.62
N LEU A 455 17.91 -19.77 11.28
CA LEU A 455 18.59 -19.96 10.00
C LEU A 455 20.09 -20.16 10.25
N SER A 456 20.56 -21.38 10.05
CA SER A 456 21.97 -21.73 10.24
C SER A 456 22.78 -21.40 8.98
N ALA A 457 23.82 -20.58 9.14
CA ALA A 457 24.78 -20.28 8.07
C ALA A 457 25.56 -21.51 7.57
N HIS A 458 25.60 -22.59 8.36
CA HIS A 458 26.36 -23.81 8.02
C HIS A 458 25.48 -24.96 7.54
N ARG A 459 24.22 -25.04 8.00
CA ARG A 459 23.33 -26.17 7.70
C ARG A 459 22.32 -25.90 6.60
N VAL A 460 21.88 -24.65 6.44
CA VAL A 460 20.87 -24.24 5.45
C VAL A 460 21.26 -22.93 4.73
N PRO A 461 22.52 -22.77 4.24
CA PRO A 461 22.94 -21.54 3.56
C PRO A 461 22.10 -21.21 2.32
N GLU A 462 21.62 -22.23 1.60
CA GLU A 462 20.74 -22.11 0.44
C GLU A 462 19.36 -21.51 0.77
N VAL A 463 18.92 -21.63 2.03
CA VAL A 463 17.69 -20.98 2.51
C VAL A 463 18.00 -19.61 3.12
N LEU A 464 19.12 -19.49 3.85
CA LEU A 464 19.52 -18.25 4.52
C LEU A 464 19.72 -17.12 3.51
N ILE A 465 20.50 -17.34 2.45
CA ILE A 465 20.92 -16.27 1.53
C ILE A 465 19.71 -15.61 0.83
N PRO A 466 18.78 -16.36 0.20
CA PRO A 466 17.60 -15.75 -0.41
C PRO A 466 16.75 -14.97 0.60
N VAL A 467 16.58 -15.49 1.82
CA VAL A 467 15.80 -14.79 2.86
C VAL A 467 16.45 -13.47 3.24
N VAL A 468 17.77 -13.45 3.45
CA VAL A 468 18.54 -12.25 3.82
C VAL A 468 18.48 -11.18 2.73
N GLN A 469 18.62 -11.58 1.46
CA GLN A 469 18.59 -10.68 0.32
C GLN A 469 17.22 -10.00 0.14
N ASN A 470 16.15 -10.64 0.62
CA ASN A 470 14.79 -10.13 0.47
C ASN A 470 14.26 -9.33 1.67
N TRP A 471 14.99 -9.26 2.79
CA TRP A 471 14.49 -8.59 3.99
C TRP A 471 14.18 -7.11 3.80
N GLU A 472 14.91 -6.43 2.91
CA GLU A 472 14.61 -5.04 2.56
C GLU A 472 13.21 -4.90 1.94
N TYR A 473 12.84 -5.80 1.03
CA TYR A 473 11.48 -5.87 0.45
C TYR A 473 10.42 -6.31 1.46
N GLN A 474 10.81 -6.86 2.61
CA GLN A 474 9.89 -7.18 3.72
C GLN A 474 9.77 -6.04 4.74
N GLY A 475 10.46 -4.92 4.52
CA GLY A 475 10.45 -3.74 5.40
C GLY A 475 11.38 -3.84 6.62
N ILE A 476 12.27 -4.84 6.66
CA ILE A 476 13.30 -4.92 7.69
C ILE A 476 14.34 -3.81 7.44
N LYS A 477 14.78 -3.17 8.52
CA LYS A 477 15.71 -2.04 8.50
C LYS A 477 17.00 -2.33 9.28
N VAL A 478 16.97 -3.27 10.22
CA VAL A 478 18.13 -3.67 11.02
C VAL A 478 18.09 -5.18 11.24
N VAL A 479 19.25 -5.84 11.17
CA VAL A 479 19.36 -7.26 11.50
C VAL A 479 20.13 -7.43 12.80
N ILE A 480 19.62 -8.26 13.70
CA ILE A 480 20.31 -8.74 14.89
C ILE A 480 20.62 -10.22 14.67
N ALA A 481 21.89 -10.59 14.63
CA ALA A 481 22.34 -11.95 14.39
C ALA A 481 23.10 -12.48 15.62
N ALA A 482 22.60 -13.56 16.22
CA ALA A 482 23.21 -14.21 17.37
C ALA A 482 23.90 -15.50 16.94
N ALA A 483 25.16 -15.67 17.34
CA ALA A 483 25.90 -16.89 17.05
C ALA A 483 27.00 -17.18 18.06
N GLY A 484 27.17 -18.47 18.39
CA GLY A 484 28.27 -18.99 19.20
C GLY A 484 29.25 -19.84 18.38
N MET A 485 30.30 -20.34 19.04
CA MET A 485 31.35 -21.17 18.43
C MET A 485 32.04 -20.45 17.25
N ALA A 486 31.96 -21.01 16.04
CA ALA A 486 32.49 -20.39 14.83
C ALA A 486 31.86 -19.01 14.54
N ALA A 487 30.63 -18.78 14.99
CA ALA A 487 29.95 -17.49 14.93
C ALA A 487 29.93 -16.78 13.56
N HIS A 488 29.90 -17.55 12.45
CA HIS A 488 29.91 -16.99 11.10
C HIS A 488 28.62 -16.26 10.69
N LEU A 489 27.48 -16.57 11.35
CA LEU A 489 26.17 -16.12 10.90
C LEU A 489 26.06 -14.59 10.71
N PRO A 490 26.50 -13.73 11.65
CA PRO A 490 26.45 -12.28 11.44
C PRO A 490 27.24 -11.82 10.22
N GLY A 491 28.44 -12.38 10.01
CA GLY A 491 29.30 -12.05 8.87
C GLY A 491 28.71 -12.50 7.54
N VAL A 492 28.15 -13.72 7.48
CA VAL A 492 27.48 -14.24 6.28
C VAL A 492 26.28 -13.37 5.92
N ILE A 493 25.46 -12.99 6.90
CA ILE A 493 24.33 -12.08 6.68
C ILE A 493 24.82 -10.74 6.15
N ALA A 494 25.81 -10.11 6.80
CA ALA A 494 26.35 -8.81 6.39
C ALA A 494 26.94 -8.81 4.98
N GLY A 495 27.43 -9.95 4.50
CA GLY A 495 27.92 -10.08 3.13
C GLY A 495 26.82 -10.15 2.06
N HIS A 496 25.56 -10.35 2.44
CA HIS A 496 24.44 -10.57 1.52
C HIS A 496 23.28 -9.56 1.70
N THR A 497 23.46 -8.52 2.52
CA THR A 497 22.44 -7.48 2.73
C THR A 497 23.07 -6.10 2.81
N ASN A 498 22.31 -5.08 2.40
CA ASN A 498 22.67 -3.68 2.60
C ASN A 498 22.22 -3.14 3.97
N LEU A 499 21.48 -3.95 4.73
CA LEU A 499 20.95 -3.56 6.04
C LEU A 499 22.06 -3.61 7.12
N PRO A 500 22.05 -2.69 8.09
CA PRO A 500 22.94 -2.77 9.26
C PRO A 500 22.77 -4.09 10.00
N VAL A 501 23.88 -4.80 10.23
CA VAL A 501 23.91 -6.06 10.98
C VAL A 501 24.58 -5.86 12.34
N ILE A 502 23.88 -6.24 13.40
CA ILE A 502 24.35 -6.23 14.78
C ILE A 502 24.63 -7.67 15.19
N GLY A 503 25.89 -7.98 15.52
CA GLY A 503 26.30 -9.32 15.92
C GLY A 503 26.29 -9.49 17.44
N ILE A 504 25.57 -10.49 17.94
CA ILE A 504 25.61 -10.92 19.35
C ILE A 504 26.49 -12.16 19.46
N PRO A 505 27.68 -12.05 20.09
CA PRO A 505 28.47 -13.22 20.44
C PRO A 505 27.76 -14.02 21.52
N ILE A 506 27.54 -15.32 21.27
CA ILE A 506 26.92 -16.24 22.23
C ILE A 506 28.00 -17.04 22.96
N GLU A 507 27.82 -17.20 24.27
CA GLU A 507 28.74 -17.94 25.13
C GLU A 507 28.86 -19.40 24.68
N SER A 508 30.10 -19.88 24.63
CA SER A 508 30.48 -21.24 24.27
C SER A 508 31.48 -21.78 25.31
N LYS A 509 32.25 -22.82 24.97
CA LYS A 509 33.33 -23.36 25.80
C LYS A 509 34.39 -22.32 26.22
N MET A 510 34.57 -21.23 25.46
CA MET A 510 35.53 -20.16 25.79
C MET A 510 34.85 -18.90 26.32
N ASN A 511 33.72 -19.04 27.02
CA ASN A 511 32.93 -17.92 27.55
C ASN A 511 32.56 -16.88 26.46
N GLY A 512 32.45 -17.31 25.19
CA GLY A 512 32.08 -16.46 24.06
C GLY A 512 33.20 -15.58 23.51
N ILE A 513 34.44 -15.65 24.03
CA ILE A 513 35.59 -14.90 23.50
C ILE A 513 35.91 -15.32 22.06
N ASP A 514 35.79 -16.61 21.78
CA ASP A 514 35.89 -17.19 20.44
C ASP A 514 34.86 -16.57 19.48
N ALA A 515 33.60 -16.53 19.89
CA ALA A 515 32.54 -15.91 19.10
C ALA A 515 32.75 -14.41 18.91
N LEU A 516 33.17 -13.69 19.96
CA LEU A 516 33.46 -12.26 19.91
C LEU A 516 34.56 -11.96 18.89
N TYR A 517 35.68 -12.69 18.97
CA TYR A 517 36.79 -12.52 18.04
C TYR A 517 36.40 -12.89 16.61
N SER A 518 35.58 -13.93 16.43
CA SER A 518 35.08 -14.29 15.10
C SER A 518 34.25 -13.17 14.48
N ILE A 519 33.30 -12.60 15.23
CA ILE A 519 32.39 -11.56 14.71
C ILE A 519 33.12 -10.22 14.50
N VAL A 520 34.06 -9.84 15.37
CA VAL A 520 34.74 -8.54 15.25
C VAL A 520 35.83 -8.51 14.16
N GLN A 521 36.33 -9.68 13.73
CA GLN A 521 37.40 -9.80 12.73
C GLN A 521 36.86 -9.92 11.29
N MET A 522 35.77 -9.23 10.96
CA MET A 522 35.23 -9.27 9.59
C MET A 522 36.21 -8.66 8.57
N PRO A 523 36.26 -9.21 7.35
CA PRO A 523 37.06 -8.62 6.28
C PRO A 523 36.53 -7.21 5.93
N GLY A 524 37.41 -6.38 5.39
CA GLY A 524 37.03 -5.05 4.89
C GLY A 524 35.91 -5.16 3.85
N GLY A 525 34.86 -4.32 4.00
CA GLY A 525 33.68 -4.33 3.14
C GLY A 525 32.49 -5.12 3.70
N VAL A 526 32.63 -5.87 4.80
CA VAL A 526 31.55 -6.64 5.45
C VAL A 526 31.38 -6.21 6.91
N PRO A 527 30.87 -5.00 7.18
CA PRO A 527 30.81 -4.47 8.54
C PRO A 527 29.76 -5.20 9.39
N VAL A 528 30.14 -5.59 10.61
CA VAL A 528 29.21 -6.06 11.65
C VAL A 528 29.40 -5.23 12.90
N ALA A 529 28.31 -4.68 13.43
CA ALA A 529 28.31 -3.97 14.70
C ALA A 529 28.27 -4.98 15.86
N THR A 530 29.44 -5.41 16.33
CA THR A 530 29.56 -6.41 17.39
C THR A 530 29.27 -5.81 18.76
N VAL A 531 28.29 -6.36 19.48
CA VAL A 531 27.99 -5.99 20.88
C VAL A 531 28.70 -6.93 21.87
N THR A 532 28.54 -6.66 23.17
CA THR A 532 29.09 -7.52 24.22
C THR A 532 28.53 -8.95 24.17
N ILE A 533 29.19 -9.87 24.86
CA ILE A 533 28.83 -11.30 24.87
C ILE A 533 27.53 -11.53 25.65
N GLY A 534 26.73 -12.49 25.19
CA GLY A 534 25.63 -13.07 25.97
C GLY A 534 24.43 -12.14 26.17
N LYS A 535 23.81 -12.20 27.36
CA LYS A 535 22.52 -11.51 27.65
C LYS A 535 22.61 -10.00 27.55
N ALA A 536 23.69 -9.41 28.09
CA ALA A 536 23.95 -7.98 27.94
C ALA A 536 24.14 -7.60 26.47
N GLY A 537 24.72 -8.50 25.67
CA GLY A 537 24.79 -8.40 24.22
C GLY A 537 23.42 -8.27 23.59
N ALA A 538 22.53 -9.22 23.86
CA ALA A 538 21.17 -9.20 23.33
C ALA A 538 20.42 -7.90 23.67
N GLN A 539 20.54 -7.43 24.91
CA GLN A 539 19.95 -6.16 25.32
C GLN A 539 20.53 -4.96 24.57
N ASN A 540 21.86 -4.88 24.48
CA ASN A 540 22.55 -3.80 23.77
C ASN A 540 22.27 -3.84 22.27
N ALA A 541 22.11 -5.02 21.67
CA ALA A 541 21.74 -5.15 20.27
C ALA A 541 20.35 -4.56 20.00
N ALA A 542 19.37 -4.84 20.86
CA ALA A 542 18.03 -4.26 20.75
C ALA A 542 18.05 -2.74 20.91
N ILE A 543 18.81 -2.21 21.88
CA ILE A 543 18.95 -0.76 22.09
C ILE A 543 19.67 -0.10 20.91
N LEU A 544 20.72 -0.73 20.37
CA LEU A 544 21.45 -0.24 19.22
C LEU A 544 20.57 -0.23 17.97
N ALA A 545 19.77 -1.29 17.74
CA ALA A 545 18.78 -1.31 16.68
C ALA A 545 17.78 -0.15 16.83
N LEU A 546 17.25 0.09 18.04
CA LEU A 546 16.39 1.24 18.32
C LEU A 546 17.09 2.58 18.07
N GLN A 547 18.37 2.71 18.40
CA GLN A 547 19.16 3.91 18.12
C GLN A 547 19.31 4.18 16.62
N ILE A 548 19.57 3.14 15.83
CA ILE A 548 19.64 3.23 14.37
C ILE A 548 18.29 3.69 13.82
N LEU A 549 17.19 3.03 14.21
CA LEU A 549 15.84 3.38 13.75
C LEU A 549 15.43 4.80 14.18
N ALA A 550 15.85 5.26 15.36
CA ALA A 550 15.57 6.60 15.88
C ALA A 550 16.28 7.74 15.13
N LEU A 551 17.21 7.43 14.21
CA LEU A 551 17.82 8.44 13.34
C LEU A 551 16.80 9.02 12.36
N SER A 552 15.93 8.17 11.81
CA SER A 552 14.90 8.54 10.83
C SER A 552 13.48 8.65 11.41
N ASP A 553 13.25 8.21 12.66
CA ASP A 553 11.92 8.16 13.27
C ASP A 553 11.89 8.89 14.63
N SER A 554 11.14 9.99 14.69
CA SER A 554 11.02 10.83 15.90
C SER A 554 10.28 10.14 17.04
N LYS A 555 9.30 9.28 16.75
CA LYS A 555 8.55 8.53 17.77
C LYS A 555 9.44 7.48 18.43
N LYS A 556 10.25 6.79 17.63
CA LYS A 556 11.27 5.87 18.16
C LYS A 556 12.33 6.60 18.99
N ARG A 557 12.72 7.80 18.58
CA ARG A 557 13.62 8.65 19.36
C ARG A 557 13.04 9.02 20.72
N GLU A 558 11.74 9.29 20.80
CA GLU A 558 11.05 9.55 22.06
C GLU A 558 11.01 8.29 22.94
N LYS A 559 10.58 7.15 22.40
CA LYS A 559 10.59 5.87 23.13
C LYS A 559 11.98 5.49 23.65
N LEU A 560 13.04 5.75 22.88
CA LEU A 560 14.42 5.57 23.31
C LEU A 560 14.77 6.45 24.51
N LYS A 561 14.34 7.73 24.50
CA LYS A 561 14.55 8.65 25.64
C LYS A 561 13.79 8.18 26.87
N GLU A 562 12.53 7.78 26.71
CA GLU A 562 11.71 7.23 27.80
C GLU A 562 12.34 5.99 28.42
N TYR A 563 12.79 5.05 27.57
CA TYR A 563 13.49 3.84 28.02
C TYR A 563 14.75 4.19 28.82
N LYS A 564 15.61 5.08 28.30
CA LYS A 564 16.84 5.52 29.00
C LYS A 564 16.53 6.24 30.32
N ASN A 565 15.49 7.07 30.35
CA ASN A 565 15.05 7.74 31.57
C ASN A 565 14.56 6.74 32.62
N ARG A 566 13.81 5.71 32.21
CA ARG A 566 13.35 4.64 33.10
C ARG A 566 14.52 3.87 33.71
N GLN A 567 15.55 3.55 32.92
CA GLN A 567 16.77 2.91 33.43
C GLN A 567 17.49 3.80 34.45
N LYS A 568 17.60 5.11 34.18
CA LYS A 568 18.18 6.07 35.13
C LYS A 568 17.39 6.12 36.44
N LEU A 569 16.07 6.22 36.37
CA LEU A 569 15.20 6.22 37.55
C LEU A 569 15.32 4.93 38.36
N ALA A 570 15.37 3.77 37.70
CA ALA A 570 15.55 2.49 38.37
C ALA A 570 16.89 2.39 39.13
N VAL A 571 17.96 2.99 38.62
CA VAL A 571 19.25 3.07 39.35
C VAL A 571 19.13 3.99 40.56
N LEU A 572 18.48 5.15 40.42
CA LEU A 572 18.27 6.09 41.52
C LEU A 572 17.41 5.48 42.64
N GLU A 573 16.35 4.74 42.28
CA GLU A 573 15.52 4.00 43.24
C GLU A 573 16.30 2.90 43.96
N LYS A 574 17.13 2.13 43.23
CA LYS A 574 18.01 1.13 43.84
C LYS A 574 19.01 1.77 44.80
N ASN A 575 19.58 2.92 44.43
CA ASN A 575 20.51 3.66 45.29
C ASN A 575 19.79 4.19 46.54
N LYS A 576 18.59 4.76 46.39
CA LYS A 576 17.79 5.21 47.53
C LYS A 576 17.48 4.06 48.48
N LEU A 577 17.01 2.92 47.97
CA LEU A 577 16.75 1.73 48.76
C LEU A 577 18.02 1.24 49.48
N LEU A 578 19.16 1.20 48.79
CA LEU A 578 20.45 0.83 49.37
C LEU A 578 20.86 1.76 50.53
N GLN A 579 20.62 3.07 50.41
CA GLN A 579 20.89 4.04 51.47
C GLN A 579 19.92 3.90 52.65
N GLU A 580 18.66 3.51 52.40
CA GLU A 580 17.62 3.35 53.43
C GLU A 580 17.83 2.10 54.29
N ILE A 581 18.14 0.96 53.68
CA ILE A 581 18.24 -0.33 54.39
C ILE A 581 19.68 -0.79 54.64
N GLY A 582 20.67 -0.10 54.07
CA GLY A 582 22.08 -0.48 54.12
C GLY A 582 22.42 -1.68 53.23
N TYR A 583 23.71 -1.87 52.94
CA TYR A 583 24.16 -2.87 51.95
C TYR A 583 23.91 -4.33 52.38
N GLN A 584 24.03 -4.64 53.67
CA GLN A 584 23.83 -5.99 54.21
C GLN A 584 22.39 -6.47 53.99
N GLU A 585 21.40 -5.63 54.32
CA GLU A 585 19.99 -5.97 54.12
C GLU A 585 19.58 -5.91 52.65
N TYR A 586 20.21 -5.03 51.85
CA TYR A 586 19.98 -5.00 50.41
C TYR A 586 20.39 -6.30 49.71
N LEU A 587 21.56 -6.85 50.06
CA LEU A 587 22.05 -8.14 49.52
C LEU A 587 21.14 -9.30 49.90
N SER A 588 20.72 -9.37 51.18
CA SER A 588 19.85 -10.44 51.66
C SER A 588 18.49 -10.47 50.95
N ARG A 589 17.90 -9.30 50.66
CA ARG A 589 16.65 -9.17 49.90
C ARG A 589 16.80 -9.53 48.43
N LYS A 590 17.97 -9.32 47.84
CA LYS A 590 18.24 -9.60 46.42
C LYS A 590 18.61 -11.06 46.14
N LYS A 591 18.85 -11.87 47.18
CA LYS A 591 19.46 -13.21 47.04
C LYS A 591 20.76 -13.16 46.22
N ILE A 592 21.55 -12.09 46.40
CA ILE A 592 22.87 -11.90 45.77
C ILE A 592 23.93 -12.18 46.83
#